data_AF-B6ARX5-F1
#
_entry.id   AF-B6ARX5-F1
#
_cell.length_a   1.000
_cell.length_b   1.000
_cell.length_c   1.000
_cell.angle_alpha   90.00
_cell.angle_beta   90.00
_cell.angle_gamma   90.00
#
_symmetry.space_group_name_H-M   'P 1'
#
loop_
_entity.id
_entity.type
_entity.pdbx_description
1 polymer ?
#
loop_
_entity_poly.entity_id
_entity_poly.type
_entity_poly.pdbx_seq_one_letter_code
_entity_poly.pdbx_strand_id
1 'polypeptide(L)'
;MTRTINIVITDTGPLISLAKGGHLSLLLLFKSEVRIRIADAVAHEVTRFAGKYPDAAVIARFIAENAPRVQVEKTELGTTLIAAMQLWDTYQSAPLEKKAILENAAGLKPENPPRNGGEAAILGLAREMTYAHKEDVILVLSEDRRFLSAGIGLTQTHVLSTRAFLEGLSRLGKISLDKIWSDIVTNRG
;
A
#
# COMPACT_ATOMS: atom_id res chain seq x y z
N MET A 1 -7.38 -27.27 -10.27
CA MET A 1 -6.43 -26.28 -9.71
C MET A 1 -7.16 -25.49 -8.63
N THR A 2 -6.55 -25.31 -7.47
CA THR A 2 -7.13 -24.47 -6.40
C THR A 2 -6.97 -23.01 -6.82
N ARG A 3 -8.08 -22.27 -6.95
CA ARG A 3 -8.03 -20.84 -7.31
C ARG A 3 -7.34 -20.06 -6.19
N THR A 4 -6.40 -19.20 -6.57
CA THR A 4 -5.75 -18.29 -5.63
C THR A 4 -6.60 -17.03 -5.54
N ILE A 5 -6.74 -16.48 -4.33
CA ILE A 5 -7.43 -15.19 -4.13
C ILE A 5 -6.35 -14.17 -3.80
N ASN A 6 -6.25 -13.11 -4.60
CA ASN A 6 -5.26 -12.07 -4.39
C ASN A 6 -5.94 -10.83 -3.76
N ILE A 7 -5.47 -10.44 -2.58
CA ILE A 7 -5.78 -9.15 -1.98
C ILE A 7 -4.65 -8.21 -2.39
N VAL A 8 -4.93 -7.32 -3.33
CA VAL A 8 -3.99 -6.31 -3.80
C VAL A 8 -4.16 -5.06 -2.96
N ILE A 9 -3.16 -4.74 -2.15
CA ILE A 9 -3.11 -3.52 -1.37
C ILE A 9 -2.41 -2.48 -2.21
N THR A 10 -3.20 -1.50 -2.58
CA THR A 10 -2.80 -0.50 -3.54
C THR A 10 -2.51 0.81 -2.85
N ASP A 11 -3.24 1.17 -1.82
CA ASP A 11 -2.98 2.39 -1.07
C ASP A 11 -2.14 2.12 0.18
N THR A 12 -1.39 3.12 0.63
CA THR A 12 -0.72 3.14 1.93
C THR A 12 -1.73 3.21 3.07
N GLY A 13 -2.89 3.85 2.84
CA GLY A 13 -3.96 4.08 3.81
C GLY A 13 -4.39 2.82 4.58
N PRO A 14 -4.75 1.70 3.91
CA PRO A 14 -5.08 0.45 4.57
C PRO A 14 -3.97 -0.10 5.48
N LEU A 15 -2.71 -0.10 5.02
CA LEU A 15 -1.57 -0.59 5.81
C LEU A 15 -1.34 0.26 7.04
N ILE A 16 -1.30 1.59 6.87
CA ILE A 16 -1.10 2.54 7.98
C ILE A 16 -2.24 2.43 8.98
N SER A 17 -3.49 2.37 8.51
CA SER A 17 -4.67 2.30 9.38
C SER A 17 -4.66 1.03 10.22
N LEU A 18 -4.42 -0.12 9.60
CA LEU A 18 -4.35 -1.40 10.29
C LEU A 18 -3.13 -1.46 11.22
N ALA A 19 -1.99 -0.90 10.84
CA ALA A 19 -0.80 -0.86 11.68
C ALA A 19 -1.03 -0.01 12.94
N LYS A 20 -1.60 1.19 12.80
CA LYS A 20 -1.95 2.07 13.93
C LYS A 20 -2.98 1.43 14.86
N GLY A 21 -3.92 0.67 14.33
CA GLY A 21 -4.87 -0.11 15.13
C GLY A 21 -4.28 -1.35 15.79
N GLY A 22 -3.07 -1.80 15.42
CA GLY A 22 -2.51 -3.08 15.88
C GLY A 22 -3.14 -4.31 15.20
N HIS A 23 -3.71 -4.12 14.00
CA HIS A 23 -4.63 -5.06 13.34
C HIS A 23 -4.15 -5.54 11.96
N LEU A 24 -2.85 -5.45 11.64
CA LEU A 24 -2.31 -5.95 10.36
C LEU A 24 -2.56 -7.45 10.13
N SER A 25 -2.60 -8.23 11.21
CA SER A 25 -2.90 -9.67 11.15
C SER A 25 -4.29 -9.97 10.57
N LEU A 26 -5.21 -9.01 10.54
CA LEU A 26 -6.52 -9.16 9.92
C LEU A 26 -6.42 -9.49 8.41
N LEU A 27 -5.37 -9.03 7.74
CA LEU A 27 -5.11 -9.36 6.34
C LEU A 27 -4.82 -10.86 6.14
N LEU A 28 -4.38 -11.55 7.20
CA LEU A 28 -4.00 -12.97 7.17
C LEU A 28 -5.12 -13.92 7.59
N LEU A 29 -6.28 -13.41 8.04
CA LEU A 29 -7.40 -14.21 8.55
C LEU A 29 -8.03 -15.16 7.52
N PHE A 30 -7.70 -14.98 6.26
CA PHE A 30 -8.20 -15.82 5.18
C PHE A 30 -7.44 -17.14 5.07
N LYS A 31 -8.03 -18.09 4.33
CA LYS A 31 -7.44 -19.41 4.08
C LYS A 31 -6.05 -19.32 3.42
N SER A 32 -5.32 -20.43 3.46
CA SER A 32 -3.94 -20.52 2.98
C SER A 32 -3.78 -20.27 1.48
N GLU A 33 -4.86 -20.22 0.71
CA GLU A 33 -4.90 -19.88 -0.72
C GLU A 33 -4.97 -18.37 -0.98
N VAL A 34 -5.17 -17.55 0.06
CA VAL A 34 -5.19 -16.09 -0.08
C VAL A 34 -3.77 -15.53 -0.01
N ARG A 35 -3.42 -14.70 -0.99
CA ARG A 35 -2.15 -13.99 -1.10
C ARG A 35 -2.41 -12.49 -0.99
N ILE A 36 -1.54 -11.79 -0.26
CA ILE A 36 -1.54 -10.33 -0.17
C ILE A 36 -0.44 -9.83 -1.10
N ARG A 37 -0.79 -8.93 -2.01
CA ARG A 37 0.11 -8.33 -2.99
C ARG A 37 0.19 -6.83 -2.71
N ILE A 38 1.38 -6.30 -2.49
CA ILE A 38 1.58 -4.87 -2.18
C ILE A 38 2.42 -4.29 -3.31
N ALA A 39 1.99 -3.17 -3.91
CA ALA A 39 2.83 -2.50 -4.90
C ALA A 39 4.16 -2.03 -4.28
N ASP A 40 5.26 -2.17 -5.00
CA ASP A 40 6.61 -1.75 -4.58
C ASP A 40 6.69 -0.31 -4.09
N ALA A 41 6.11 0.65 -4.80
CA ALA A 41 6.11 2.05 -4.37
C ALA A 41 5.36 2.27 -3.06
N VAL A 42 4.27 1.51 -2.84
CA VAL A 42 3.44 1.58 -1.63
C VAL A 42 4.20 0.98 -0.47
N ALA A 43 4.79 -0.20 -0.68
CA ALA A 43 5.64 -0.86 0.31
C ALA A 43 6.82 0.05 0.69
N HIS A 44 7.48 0.68 -0.29
CA HIS A 44 8.56 1.63 -0.04
C HIS A 44 8.06 2.84 0.76
N GLU A 45 6.96 3.46 0.36
CA GLU A 45 6.41 4.64 1.03
C GLU A 45 6.07 4.39 2.50
N VAL A 46 5.43 3.26 2.82
CA VAL A 46 5.06 2.94 4.21
C VAL A 46 6.20 2.40 5.05
N THR A 47 7.33 2.01 4.45
CA THR A 47 8.47 1.43 5.19
C THR A 47 9.73 2.28 5.18
N ARG A 48 9.87 3.27 4.27
CA ARG A 48 11.11 4.06 4.10
C ARG A 48 11.56 4.83 5.34
N PHE A 49 10.64 5.07 6.28
CA PHE A 49 10.92 5.74 7.55
C PHE A 49 10.76 4.81 8.77
N ALA A 50 10.97 3.49 8.61
CA ALA A 50 10.90 2.52 9.70
C ALA A 50 11.83 2.84 10.89
N GLY A 51 12.95 3.53 10.65
CA GLY A 51 13.84 4.00 11.72
C GLY A 51 13.31 5.23 12.49
N LYS A 52 12.22 5.85 12.04
CA LYS A 52 11.68 7.11 12.57
C LYS A 52 10.25 6.98 13.09
N TYR A 53 9.39 6.21 12.41
CA TYR A 53 7.98 6.05 12.78
C TYR A 53 7.66 4.60 13.20
N PRO A 54 7.04 4.38 14.37
CA PRO A 54 6.75 3.02 14.86
C PRO A 54 5.84 2.19 13.95
N ASP A 55 4.84 2.81 13.33
CA ASP A 55 3.92 2.16 12.39
C ASP A 55 4.65 1.68 11.14
N ALA A 56 5.57 2.48 10.59
CA ALA A 56 6.43 2.08 9.48
C ALA A 56 7.31 0.85 9.82
N ALA A 57 7.86 0.79 11.04
CA ALA A 57 8.63 -0.37 11.51
C ALA A 57 7.75 -1.64 11.64
N VAL A 58 6.53 -1.47 12.17
CA VAL A 58 5.57 -2.56 12.32
C VAL A 58 5.15 -3.13 10.96
N ILE A 59 4.90 -2.26 9.97
CA ILE A 59 4.56 -2.69 8.60
C ILE A 59 5.73 -3.42 7.95
N ALA A 60 6.96 -2.89 8.07
CA ALA A 60 8.16 -3.52 7.52
C ALA A 60 8.36 -4.94 8.07
N ARG A 61 8.20 -5.11 9.39
CA ARG A 61 8.28 -6.41 10.05
C ARG A 61 7.17 -7.36 9.60
N PHE A 62 5.92 -6.87 9.52
CA PHE A 62 4.79 -7.66 9.03
C PHE A 62 5.04 -8.24 7.63
N ILE A 63 5.57 -7.42 6.71
CA ILE A 63 5.91 -7.87 5.35
C ILE A 63 6.99 -8.95 5.40
N ALA A 64 8.07 -8.73 6.16
CA ALA A 64 9.19 -9.66 6.24
C ALA A 64 8.81 -11.02 6.86
N GLU A 65 8.08 -11.01 7.98
CA GLU A 65 7.68 -12.21 8.71
C GLU A 65 6.64 -13.05 7.94
N ASN A 66 5.90 -12.42 7.02
CA ASN A 66 4.82 -13.06 6.27
C ASN A 66 5.11 -13.19 4.78
N ALA A 67 6.37 -13.11 4.35
CA ALA A 67 6.80 -13.19 2.95
C ALA A 67 6.19 -14.35 2.11
N PRO A 68 5.89 -15.54 2.67
CA PRO A 68 5.20 -16.60 1.92
C PRO A 68 3.77 -16.24 1.48
N ARG A 69 3.10 -15.31 2.20
CA ARG A 69 1.72 -14.87 1.95
C ARG A 69 1.62 -13.40 1.54
N VAL A 70 2.59 -12.57 1.90
CA VAL A 70 2.65 -11.13 1.63
C VAL A 70 3.81 -10.88 0.68
N GLN A 71 3.51 -10.50 -0.56
CA GLN A 71 4.52 -10.29 -1.61
C GLN A 71 4.48 -8.84 -2.08
N VAL A 72 5.67 -8.25 -2.21
CA VAL A 72 5.85 -6.94 -2.80
C VAL A 72 6.05 -7.12 -4.29
N GLU A 73 5.14 -6.56 -5.08
CA GLU A 73 5.13 -6.67 -6.53
C GLU A 73 5.81 -5.44 -7.15
N LYS A 74 6.83 -5.70 -7.98
CA LYS A 74 7.50 -4.64 -8.73
C LYS A 74 6.56 -4.09 -9.79
N THR A 75 6.48 -2.77 -9.90
CA THR A 75 5.68 -2.09 -10.93
C THR A 75 6.57 -1.22 -11.79
N GLU A 76 6.22 -1.03 -13.08
CA GLU A 76 7.00 -0.18 -13.99
C GLU A 76 7.10 1.25 -13.46
N LEU A 77 5.97 1.82 -13.04
CA LEU A 77 5.91 3.16 -12.46
C LEU A 77 6.54 3.24 -11.06
N GLY A 78 6.48 2.15 -10.29
CA GLY A 78 6.98 2.14 -8.93
C GLY A 78 8.49 2.31 -8.85
N THR A 79 9.24 1.74 -9.79
CA THR A 79 10.70 1.92 -9.86
C THR A 79 11.06 3.41 -10.01
N THR A 80 10.39 4.12 -10.92
CA THR A 80 10.59 5.56 -11.13
C THR A 80 10.16 6.38 -9.92
N LEU A 81 9.02 6.03 -9.31
CA LEU A 81 8.50 6.76 -8.15
C LEU A 81 9.39 6.58 -6.91
N ILE A 82 9.90 5.38 -6.67
CA ILE A 82 10.86 5.09 -5.59
C ILE A 82 12.13 5.93 -5.78
N ALA A 83 12.68 5.97 -6.99
CA ALA A 83 13.86 6.78 -7.29
C ALA A 83 13.60 8.28 -7.03
N ALA A 84 12.43 8.80 -7.41
CA ALA A 84 12.04 10.17 -7.12
C ALA A 84 11.90 10.43 -5.61
N MET A 85 11.28 9.51 -4.85
CA MET A 85 11.15 9.59 -3.40
C MET A 85 12.52 9.62 -2.70
N GLN A 86 13.44 8.73 -3.10
CA GLN A 86 14.79 8.68 -2.55
C GLN A 86 15.59 9.95 -2.84
N LEU A 87 15.47 10.49 -4.06
CA LEU A 87 16.12 11.74 -4.43
C LEU A 87 15.57 12.91 -3.61
N TRP A 88 14.25 12.97 -3.45
CA TRP A 88 13.59 13.98 -2.62
C TRP A 88 14.00 13.89 -1.15
N ASP A 89 14.01 12.70 -0.56
CA ASP A 89 14.42 12.48 0.84
C ASP A 89 15.90 12.85 1.06
N THR A 90 16.76 12.50 0.11
CA THR A 90 18.18 12.88 0.11
C THR A 90 18.34 14.40 0.03
N TYR A 91 17.60 15.05 -0.86
CA TYR A 91 17.61 16.50 -0.97
C TYR A 91 17.08 17.14 0.32
N GLN A 92 15.96 16.69 0.88
CA GLN A 92 15.37 17.27 2.09
C GLN A 92 16.28 17.16 3.31
N SER A 93 16.98 16.04 3.47
CA SER A 93 17.93 15.80 4.57
C SER A 93 19.29 16.47 4.38
N ALA A 94 19.59 17.01 3.19
CA ALA A 94 20.86 17.68 2.93
C ALA A 94 20.98 19.02 3.70
N PRO A 95 22.20 19.36 4.19
CA PRO A 95 22.48 20.70 4.72
C PRO A 95 22.22 21.80 3.68
N LEU A 96 21.90 23.01 4.16
CA LEU A 96 21.60 24.19 3.31
C LEU A 96 22.68 24.45 2.25
N GLU A 97 23.96 24.35 2.63
CA GLU A 97 25.09 24.56 1.72
C GLU A 97 25.09 23.55 0.56
N LYS A 98 24.79 22.28 0.85
CA LYS A 98 24.72 21.22 -0.15
C LYS A 98 23.49 21.38 -1.06
N LYS A 99 22.36 21.85 -0.52
CA LYS A 99 21.17 22.22 -1.31
C LYS A 99 21.50 23.34 -2.29
N ALA A 100 22.17 24.39 -1.82
CA ALA A 100 22.58 25.51 -2.67
C ALA A 100 23.52 25.06 -3.82
N ILE A 101 24.43 24.12 -3.57
CA ILE A 101 25.28 23.56 -4.62
C ILE A 101 24.45 22.75 -5.64
N LEU A 102 23.56 21.87 -5.18
CA LEU A 102 22.70 21.06 -6.05
C LEU A 102 21.81 21.95 -6.94
N GLU A 103 21.25 23.02 -6.38
CA GLU A 103 20.39 23.95 -7.11
C GLU A 103 21.19 24.84 -8.07
N ASN A 104 22.28 25.45 -7.62
CA ASN A 104 23.00 26.47 -8.39
C ASN A 104 23.98 25.88 -9.40
N ALA A 105 24.65 24.76 -9.08
CA ALA A 105 25.69 24.19 -9.94
C ALA A 105 25.14 23.11 -10.89
N ALA A 106 24.15 22.33 -10.45
CA ALA A 106 23.59 21.24 -11.24
C ALA A 106 22.20 21.54 -11.81
N GLY A 107 21.57 22.67 -11.44
CA GLY A 107 20.19 22.97 -11.81
C GLY A 107 19.18 21.95 -11.25
N LEU A 108 19.61 21.16 -10.26
CA LEU A 108 18.83 20.05 -9.72
C LEU A 108 18.06 20.53 -8.49
N LYS A 109 16.82 20.96 -8.73
CA LYS A 109 15.80 21.05 -7.68
C LYS A 109 14.80 19.92 -7.89
N PRO A 110 14.96 18.77 -7.21
CA PRO A 110 14.03 17.67 -7.39
C PRO A 110 12.63 18.14 -7.00
N GLU A 111 11.64 17.77 -7.80
CA GLU A 111 10.25 18.04 -7.48
C GLU A 111 9.79 17.11 -6.34
N ASN A 112 8.85 17.60 -5.53
CA ASN A 112 8.19 16.73 -4.57
C ASN A 112 7.48 15.62 -5.36
N PRO A 113 7.74 14.33 -5.06
CA PRO A 113 7.07 13.25 -5.75
C PRO A 113 5.56 13.47 -5.75
N PRO A 114 4.88 13.23 -6.89
CA PRO A 114 3.46 13.47 -6.98
C PRO A 114 2.74 12.65 -5.89
N ARG A 115 1.91 13.33 -5.08
CA ARG A 115 1.09 12.68 -4.04
C ARG A 115 0.21 11.55 -4.56
N ASN A 116 -0.06 11.55 -5.87
CA ASN A 116 -0.88 10.56 -6.56
C ASN A 116 -0.05 9.62 -7.46
N GLY A 117 1.29 9.66 -7.39
CA GLY A 117 2.15 8.75 -8.17
C GLY A 117 1.88 7.28 -7.83
N GLY A 118 1.54 7.02 -6.55
CA GLY A 118 1.04 5.74 -6.09
C GLY A 118 -0.18 5.30 -6.90
N GLU A 119 -1.20 6.15 -7.06
CA GLU A 119 -2.44 5.86 -7.81
C GLU A 119 -2.22 5.37 -9.25
N ALA A 120 -1.23 5.92 -9.95
CA ALA A 120 -0.91 5.48 -11.30
C ALA A 120 -0.22 4.11 -11.30
N ALA A 121 0.75 3.89 -10.41
CA ALA A 121 1.42 2.59 -10.23
C ALA A 121 0.43 1.50 -9.81
N ILE A 122 -0.53 1.87 -8.98
CA ILE A 122 -1.65 1.08 -8.49
C ILE A 122 -2.56 0.63 -9.65
N LEU A 123 -2.96 1.57 -10.52
CA LEU A 123 -3.83 1.25 -11.67
C LEU A 123 -3.10 0.36 -12.67
N GLY A 124 -1.78 0.54 -12.82
CA GLY A 124 -0.89 -0.35 -13.55
C GLY A 124 -0.89 -1.77 -12.98
N LEU A 125 -0.56 -1.93 -11.69
CA LEU A 125 -0.52 -3.23 -11.03
C LEU A 125 -1.86 -3.95 -11.04
N ALA A 126 -2.96 -3.25 -10.73
CA ALA A 126 -4.29 -3.87 -10.73
C ALA A 126 -4.63 -4.40 -12.12
N ARG A 127 -4.33 -3.63 -13.19
CA ARG A 127 -4.50 -4.07 -14.58
C ARG A 127 -3.61 -5.26 -14.90
N GLU A 128 -2.31 -5.18 -14.60
CA GLU A 128 -1.36 -6.27 -14.83
C GLU A 128 -1.81 -7.56 -14.14
N MET A 129 -2.20 -7.48 -12.87
CA MET A 129 -2.69 -8.62 -12.10
C MET A 129 -3.94 -9.22 -12.75
N THR A 130 -4.90 -8.41 -13.19
CA THR A 130 -6.07 -8.95 -13.89
C THR A 130 -5.73 -9.58 -15.23
N TYR A 131 -4.80 -9.00 -16.00
CA TYR A 131 -4.39 -9.56 -17.28
C TYR A 131 -3.58 -10.86 -17.11
N ALA A 132 -2.69 -10.91 -16.12
CA ALA A 132 -1.84 -12.06 -15.83
C ALA A 132 -2.58 -13.18 -15.08
N HIS A 133 -3.60 -12.85 -14.29
CA HIS A 133 -4.33 -13.77 -13.43
C HIS A 133 -5.84 -13.78 -13.73
N LYS A 134 -6.22 -13.99 -14.99
CA LYS A 134 -7.62 -13.97 -15.46
C LYS A 134 -8.57 -14.94 -14.75
N GLU A 135 -8.04 -15.95 -14.08
CA GLU A 135 -8.80 -16.98 -13.35
C GLU A 135 -8.85 -16.75 -11.83
N ASP A 136 -8.11 -15.74 -11.32
CA ASP A 136 -8.05 -15.40 -9.91
C ASP A 136 -9.04 -14.28 -9.56
N VAL A 137 -9.60 -14.35 -8.35
CA VAL A 137 -10.38 -13.25 -7.79
C VAL A 137 -9.43 -12.21 -7.22
N ILE A 138 -9.59 -10.96 -7.66
CA ILE A 138 -8.74 -9.83 -7.25
C ILE A 138 -9.57 -8.88 -6.38
N LEU A 139 -9.12 -8.70 -5.14
CA LEU A 139 -9.68 -7.72 -4.21
C LEU A 139 -8.68 -6.58 -4.04
N VAL A 140 -9.03 -5.37 -4.46
CA VAL A 140 -8.22 -4.18 -4.28
C VAL A 140 -8.65 -3.43 -3.02
N LEU A 141 -7.72 -3.16 -2.10
CA LEU A 141 -7.96 -2.29 -0.95
C LEU A 141 -7.39 -0.88 -1.21
N SER A 142 -8.25 0.13 -1.12
CA SER A 142 -7.91 1.55 -1.35
C SER A 142 -8.82 2.50 -0.58
N GLU A 143 -8.29 3.61 -0.06
CA GLU A 143 -9.10 4.70 0.52
C GLU A 143 -9.45 5.80 -0.50
N ASP A 144 -8.90 5.75 -1.73
CA ASP A 144 -9.13 6.79 -2.72
C ASP A 144 -10.48 6.61 -3.44
N ARG A 145 -11.33 7.65 -3.33
CA ARG A 145 -12.66 7.70 -3.95
C ARG A 145 -12.60 7.62 -5.48
N ARG A 146 -11.58 8.18 -6.12
CA ARG A 146 -11.38 8.10 -7.58
C ARG A 146 -11.18 6.66 -8.00
N PHE A 147 -10.40 5.90 -7.24
CA PHE A 147 -10.17 4.48 -7.51
C PHE A 147 -11.42 3.63 -7.28
N LEU A 148 -12.16 3.91 -6.21
CA LEU A 148 -13.46 3.29 -5.93
C LEU A 148 -14.48 3.59 -7.04
N SER A 149 -14.45 4.79 -7.62
CA SER A 149 -15.35 5.21 -8.70
C SER A 149 -14.92 4.77 -10.09
N ALA A 150 -13.62 4.56 -10.31
CA ALA A 150 -13.05 4.21 -11.62
C ALA A 150 -13.39 2.78 -12.07
N GLY A 151 -14.08 2.00 -11.22
CA GLY A 151 -14.75 0.75 -11.56
C GLY A 151 -13.94 -0.05 -12.57
N ILE A 152 -12.79 -0.58 -12.13
CA ILE A 152 -11.90 -1.37 -12.97
C ILE A 152 -12.77 -2.36 -13.76
N GLY A 153 -12.94 -2.13 -15.06
CA GLY A 153 -13.90 -2.82 -15.93
C GLY A 153 -13.51 -4.25 -16.26
N LEU A 154 -13.04 -4.98 -15.25
CA LEU A 154 -12.45 -6.29 -15.36
C LEU A 154 -13.29 -7.26 -14.54
N THR A 155 -13.67 -8.36 -15.16
CA THR A 155 -14.78 -9.25 -14.75
C THR A 155 -14.59 -9.97 -13.41
N GLN A 156 -13.45 -9.81 -12.73
CA GLN A 156 -13.12 -10.45 -11.46
C GLN A 156 -12.35 -9.54 -10.48
N THR A 157 -12.40 -8.21 -10.68
CA THR A 157 -11.74 -7.24 -9.78
C THR A 157 -12.77 -6.49 -8.95
N HIS A 158 -12.61 -6.51 -7.63
CA HIS A 158 -13.48 -5.81 -6.69
C HIS A 158 -12.64 -4.79 -5.91
N VAL A 159 -13.06 -3.53 -5.89
CA VAL A 159 -12.39 -2.48 -5.10
C VAL A 159 -13.18 -2.24 -3.82
N LEU A 160 -12.52 -2.31 -2.67
CA LEU A 160 -13.09 -2.04 -1.35
C LEU A 160 -12.27 -0.97 -0.61
N SER A 161 -12.97 -0.18 0.22
CA SER A 161 -12.30 0.59 1.28
C SER A 161 -11.92 -0.31 2.46
N THR A 162 -11.01 0.15 3.31
CA THR A 162 -10.66 -0.54 4.57
C THR A 162 -11.91 -0.74 5.42
N ARG A 163 -12.80 0.26 5.46
CA ARG A 163 -14.08 0.15 6.19
C ARG A 163 -14.96 -0.98 5.64
N ALA A 164 -15.14 -1.04 4.32
CA ALA A 164 -15.95 -2.08 3.69
C ALA A 164 -15.36 -3.49 3.89
N PHE A 165 -14.03 -3.61 3.85
CA PHE A 165 -13.32 -4.84 4.17
C PHE A 165 -13.57 -5.30 5.61
N LEU A 166 -13.43 -4.39 6.59
CA LEU A 166 -13.69 -4.68 8.00
C LEU A 166 -15.17 -5.04 8.25
N GLU A 167 -16.10 -4.35 7.61
CA GLU A 167 -17.52 -4.69 7.65
C GLU A 167 -17.78 -6.12 7.15
N GLY A 168 -17.13 -6.50 6.04
CA GLY A 168 -17.18 -7.87 5.52
C GLY A 168 -16.70 -8.90 6.55
N LEU A 169 -15.53 -8.67 7.15
CA LEU A 169 -14.99 -9.55 8.20
C LEU A 169 -15.91 -9.64 9.43
N SER A 170 -16.52 -8.52 9.83
CA SER A 170 -17.42 -8.49 10.98
C SER A 170 -18.72 -9.26 10.71
N ARG A 171 -19.30 -9.11 9.51
CA ARG A 171 -20.47 -9.89 9.08
C ARG A 171 -20.19 -11.38 9.01
N LEU A 172 -18.94 -11.78 8.74
CA LEU A 172 -18.48 -13.16 8.79
C LEU A 172 -18.18 -13.66 10.23
N GLY A 173 -18.45 -12.84 11.25
CA GLY A 173 -18.20 -13.18 12.66
C GLY A 173 -16.72 -13.27 13.03
N LYS A 174 -15.81 -12.70 12.22
CA LYS A 174 -14.36 -12.79 12.46
C LYS A 174 -13.83 -11.70 13.37
N ILE A 175 -14.49 -10.55 13.43
CA ILE A 175 -14.08 -9.39 14.23
C ILE A 175 -15.28 -8.64 14.80
N SER A 176 -15.04 -7.87 15.87
CA SER A 176 -15.94 -6.81 16.33
C SER A 176 -15.58 -5.50 15.63
N LEU A 177 -16.43 -5.03 14.73
CA LEU A 177 -16.15 -3.85 13.93
C LEU A 177 -15.93 -2.59 14.76
N ASP A 178 -16.78 -2.36 15.77
CA ASP A 178 -16.72 -1.15 16.59
C ASP A 178 -15.41 -1.06 17.38
N LYS A 179 -14.96 -2.18 17.93
CA LYS A 179 -13.67 -2.27 18.63
C LYS A 179 -12.51 -1.94 17.69
N ILE A 180 -12.40 -2.65 16.57
CA ILE A 180 -11.31 -2.47 15.60
C ILE A 180 -11.31 -1.04 15.05
N TRP A 181 -12.49 -0.50 14.72
CA TRP A 181 -12.61 0.84 14.18
C TRP A 181 -12.24 1.92 15.20
N SER A 182 -12.65 1.74 16.47
CA SER A 182 -12.26 2.62 17.57
C SER A 182 -10.74 2.67 17.74
N ASP A 183 -10.07 1.52 17.71
CA ASP A 183 -8.60 1.46 17.80
C ASP A 183 -7.94 2.23 16.65
N ILE A 184 -8.43 2.05 15.42
CA ILE A 184 -7.91 2.75 14.23
C ILE A 184 -8.10 4.26 14.35
N VAL A 185 -9.28 4.72 14.77
CA VAL A 185 -9.59 6.16 14.86
C VAL A 185 -8.82 6.82 16.00
N THR A 186 -8.73 6.18 17.16
CA THR A 186 -8.06 6.72 18.35
C THR A 186 -6.55 6.88 18.12
N ASN A 187 -5.94 5.92 17.42
CA ASN A 187 -4.50 5.93 17.15
C ASN A 187 -4.11 6.70 15.87
N ARG A 188 -5.07 7.36 15.20
CA ARG A 188 -4.80 8.24 14.05
C ARG A 188 -4.36 9.66 14.44
N GLY A 189 -4.53 10.04 15.72
CA GLY A 189 -4.09 11.33 16.29
C GLY A 189 -2.57 11.52 16.34
#